data_AF-A0A2L2WUZ0-F1
#
_entry.id   AF-A0A2L2WUZ0-F1
#
_cell.length_a   1.000
_cell.length_b   1.000
_cell.length_c   1.000
_cell.angle_alpha   90.00
_cell.angle_beta   90.00
_cell.angle_gamma   90.00
#
_symmetry.space_group_name_H-M   'P 1'
#
loop_
_entity.id
_entity.type
_entity.pdbx_description
1 polymer ?
#
loop_
_entity_poly.entity_id
_entity_poly.type
_entity_poly.pdbx_seq_one_letter_code
_entity_poly.pdbx_strand_id
1 'polypeptide(L)'
;MTNYFDSLGRQLVAGLLCAVCLSTTAQTELQERNKLRIMTYNVHNGVGTDGKTDYRRLANVIARDGADVVAVQEVDSATRRSGGRYVLGEIAREALMHDTFGAAIDYDGGRYGIGLLSRERPLSVHRVALPGREESRTLLVAEFDRYVVGCLHLSLTAQDRMASLPLLRKEAGRHTKPFILTGDWNDTIGSAFMKELQKDFRLMNNGKNATFPAGKPKECLDFIALYKPTGSEVVGRSSLVVSEKTASDHRPVSAVLQFKTPAEELIYHEPYLQNPTPEGVTVMFQTQAVSHCWVEYGTDTLNLRRKRALIGGQEICFDIENKIHLDSLTPGITYYYRVCAQEIIDYRAYSKTFGHTARTPFYTFKLPSAETTDFTALIMNDLHENREVIEAMSRLAREIPHDFVIFNGDCLPEPIDRPYAMKHIHILADAFRSAEVPTFFIRGNHEIRNAYSAGMPTLFDNPGGNTYGAFSWGDTRFVLLDCGEDKPDDHWVYYGLNDFSGFRREQADFLRREISSKPFKRAKRRVLINHIPIWGNTDKYQPCRDMWAPILSKAPLDVAIGAHTHRYEVTPEGKAGNPCPNIVGGGPSMKRSTLMVLSKRGKNMTLRVLNAEGEEVDKLDL
;
A
#
# COMPACT_ATOMS: atom_id res chain seq x y z
N MET A 1 -47.36 33.13 6.75
CA MET A 1 -46.55 32.20 7.58
C MET A 1 -46.28 30.96 6.74
N THR A 2 -45.46 31.15 5.70
CA THR A 2 -45.03 30.15 4.70
C THR A 2 -44.13 30.93 3.75
N ASN A 3 -42.99 30.35 3.35
CA ASN A 3 -41.98 30.89 2.41
C ASN A 3 -40.79 31.66 3.01
N TYR A 4 -40.06 31.06 3.95
CA TYR A 4 -38.68 31.48 4.27
C TYR A 4 -37.71 30.32 4.60
N PHE A 5 -38.03 29.09 4.16
CA PHE A 5 -37.20 27.90 4.45
C PHE A 5 -36.77 27.07 3.23
N ASP A 6 -36.99 27.54 1.99
CA ASP A 6 -36.79 26.69 0.80
C ASP A 6 -35.58 27.02 -0.07
N SER A 7 -34.68 27.94 0.34
CA SER A 7 -33.47 28.25 -0.44
C SER A 7 -32.13 27.91 0.22
N LEU A 8 -32.10 27.46 1.49
CA LEU A 8 -30.85 27.08 2.17
C LEU A 8 -30.49 25.57 2.06
N GLY A 9 -31.39 24.74 1.54
CA GLY A 9 -31.23 23.28 1.51
C GLY A 9 -30.54 22.68 0.28
N ARG A 10 -30.21 23.47 -0.75
CA ARG A 10 -29.72 22.95 -2.05
C ARG A 10 -28.30 23.34 -2.46
N GLN A 11 -27.57 24.10 -1.64
CA GLN A 11 -26.15 24.39 -1.89
C GLN A 11 -25.18 23.75 -0.88
N LEU A 12 -25.69 23.08 0.17
CA LEU A 12 -24.85 22.41 1.18
C LEU A 12 -24.64 20.91 0.95
N VAL A 13 -25.22 20.31 -0.10
CA VAL A 13 -25.06 18.86 -0.41
C VAL A 13 -24.03 18.60 -1.52
N ALA A 14 -23.59 19.63 -2.26
CA ALA A 14 -22.60 19.49 -3.33
C ALA A 14 -21.14 19.72 -2.88
N GLY A 15 -20.91 20.19 -1.65
CA GLY A 15 -19.58 20.53 -1.12
C GLY A 15 -18.97 19.50 -0.17
N LEU A 16 -19.67 18.40 0.15
CA LEU A 16 -19.24 17.43 1.18
C LEU A 16 -18.84 16.05 0.63
N LEU A 17 -18.68 15.90 -0.69
CA LEU A 17 -18.36 14.63 -1.34
C LEU A 17 -16.98 14.54 -2.02
N CYS A 18 -16.14 15.58 -1.89
CA CYS A 18 -14.81 15.60 -2.51
C CYS A 18 -13.63 15.82 -1.53
N ALA A 19 -13.83 15.61 -0.23
CA ALA A 19 -12.78 15.80 0.79
C ALA A 19 -12.47 14.55 1.64
N VAL A 20 -12.93 13.36 1.23
CA VAL A 20 -12.56 12.09 1.87
C VAL A 20 -12.20 11.09 0.78
N CYS A 21 -11.01 11.20 0.18
CA CYS A 21 -10.39 10.13 -0.64
C CYS A 21 -8.96 10.45 -1.12
N LEU A 22 -8.17 11.22 -0.37
CA LEU A 22 -6.81 11.61 -0.82
C LEU A 22 -5.65 11.02 -0.01
N SER A 23 -5.90 10.11 0.93
CA SER A 23 -4.84 9.40 1.68
C SER A 23 -4.75 7.89 1.38
N THR A 24 -5.56 7.36 0.45
CA THR A 24 -5.63 5.92 0.15
C THR A 24 -5.16 5.53 -1.25
N THR A 25 -4.39 6.37 -1.96
CA THR A 25 -3.99 6.05 -3.35
C THR A 25 -3.18 4.76 -3.46
N ALA A 26 -2.16 4.55 -2.62
CA ALA A 26 -1.36 3.32 -2.63
C ALA A 26 -2.17 2.06 -2.29
N GLN A 27 -2.99 2.13 -1.23
CA GLN A 27 -3.87 1.04 -0.80
C GLN A 27 -4.90 0.71 -1.88
N THR A 28 -5.45 1.74 -2.54
CA THR A 28 -6.40 1.57 -3.63
C THR A 28 -5.71 0.97 -4.84
N GLU A 29 -4.56 1.50 -5.26
CA GLU A 29 -3.79 1.03 -6.43
C GLU A 29 -3.34 -0.43 -6.29
N LEU A 30 -2.79 -0.83 -5.14
CA LEU A 30 -2.40 -2.22 -4.87
C LEU A 30 -3.61 -3.14 -4.83
N GLN A 31 -4.72 -2.71 -4.21
CA GLN A 31 -5.96 -3.48 -4.20
C GLN A 31 -6.59 -3.60 -5.59
N GLU A 32 -6.48 -2.56 -6.44
CA GLU A 32 -6.93 -2.56 -7.84
C GLU A 32 -6.11 -3.51 -8.72
N ARG A 33 -4.78 -3.63 -8.52
CA ARG A 33 -3.93 -4.57 -9.31
C ARG A 33 -4.36 -6.03 -9.22
N ASN A 34 -5.01 -6.42 -8.12
CA ASN A 34 -5.47 -7.78 -7.89
C ASN A 34 -6.97 -7.95 -8.15
N LYS A 35 -7.65 -6.95 -8.72
CA LYS A 35 -9.06 -7.04 -9.13
C LYS A 35 -9.20 -7.36 -10.61
N LEU A 36 -10.24 -8.10 -10.95
CA LEU A 36 -10.73 -8.31 -12.30
C LEU A 36 -12.23 -8.10 -12.31
N ARG A 37 -12.70 -7.13 -13.08
CA ARG A 37 -14.12 -6.93 -13.35
C ARG A 37 -14.50 -7.60 -14.66
N ILE A 38 -15.40 -8.58 -14.58
CA ILE A 38 -15.89 -9.32 -15.74
C ILE A 38 -17.39 -9.09 -15.92
N MET A 39 -17.79 -8.84 -17.15
CA MET A 39 -19.19 -8.68 -17.55
C MET A 39 -19.60 -9.76 -18.53
N THR A 40 -20.86 -10.20 -18.47
CA THR A 40 -21.53 -10.89 -19.57
C THR A 40 -22.71 -10.06 -20.05
N TYR A 41 -22.86 -9.95 -21.37
CA TYR A 41 -23.89 -9.14 -21.99
C TYR A 41 -24.34 -9.74 -23.33
N ASN A 42 -25.55 -10.32 -23.35
CA ASN A 42 -26.24 -10.59 -24.60
C ASN A 42 -26.72 -9.27 -25.21
N VAL A 43 -26.25 -8.94 -26.42
CA VAL A 43 -26.49 -7.62 -27.05
C VAL A 43 -27.57 -7.64 -28.12
N HIS A 44 -28.24 -8.79 -28.33
CA HIS A 44 -29.33 -8.96 -29.28
C HIS A 44 -29.02 -8.28 -30.62
N ASN A 45 -27.93 -8.74 -31.26
CA ASN A 45 -27.45 -8.26 -32.56
C ASN A 45 -27.23 -6.73 -32.67
N GLY A 46 -27.11 -6.05 -31.53
CA GLY A 46 -26.95 -4.60 -31.45
C GLY A 46 -28.27 -3.82 -31.41
N VAL A 47 -29.41 -4.50 -31.36
CA VAL A 47 -30.76 -3.92 -31.45
C VAL A 47 -31.37 -3.80 -30.06
N GLY A 48 -31.73 -2.57 -29.70
CA GLY A 48 -32.40 -2.30 -28.42
C GLY A 48 -33.87 -2.70 -28.40
N THR A 49 -34.47 -2.64 -27.20
CA THR A 49 -35.92 -2.85 -27.02
C THR A 49 -36.78 -1.76 -27.67
N ASP A 50 -36.15 -0.66 -28.11
CA ASP A 50 -36.74 0.39 -28.94
C ASP A 50 -36.66 0.12 -30.46
N GLY A 51 -36.14 -1.05 -30.85
CA GLY A 51 -35.97 -1.47 -32.24
C GLY A 51 -34.82 -0.77 -32.97
N LYS A 52 -33.99 0.01 -32.27
CA LYS A 52 -32.88 0.76 -32.89
C LYS A 52 -31.55 0.05 -32.67
N THR A 53 -30.76 -0.02 -33.74
CA THR A 53 -29.35 -0.43 -33.68
C THR A 53 -28.48 0.74 -33.21
N ASP A 54 -27.84 0.60 -32.06
CA ASP A 54 -26.96 1.64 -31.49
C ASP A 54 -25.79 1.01 -30.71
N TYR A 55 -24.66 0.84 -31.39
CA TYR A 55 -23.45 0.24 -30.82
C TYR A 55 -22.79 1.13 -29.78
N ARG A 56 -22.89 2.46 -29.93
CA ARG A 56 -22.35 3.41 -28.95
C ARG A 56 -23.13 3.33 -27.65
N ARG A 57 -24.46 3.13 -27.70
CA ARG A 57 -25.29 2.91 -26.51
C ARG A 57 -24.85 1.66 -25.75
N LEU A 58 -24.57 0.56 -26.44
CA LEU A 58 -24.02 -0.67 -25.83
C LEU A 58 -22.64 -0.45 -25.22
N ALA A 59 -21.73 0.19 -25.97
CA ALA A 59 -20.39 0.52 -25.48
C ALA A 59 -20.44 1.43 -24.24
N ASN A 60 -21.37 2.37 -24.16
CA ASN A 60 -21.56 3.23 -22.99
C ASN A 60 -21.98 2.42 -21.74
N VAL A 61 -22.76 1.34 -21.89
CA VAL A 61 -23.12 0.46 -20.77
C VAL A 61 -21.87 -0.25 -20.24
N ILE A 62 -21.03 -0.77 -21.15
CA ILE A 62 -19.76 -1.43 -20.82
C ILE A 62 -18.78 -0.45 -20.14
N ALA A 63 -18.60 0.73 -20.73
CA ALA A 63 -17.67 1.74 -20.22
C ALA A 63 -18.07 2.26 -18.83
N ARG A 64 -19.38 2.40 -18.56
CA ARG A 64 -19.89 2.81 -17.24
C ARG A 64 -19.66 1.78 -16.15
N ASP A 65 -19.71 0.49 -16.48
CA ASP A 65 -19.37 -0.57 -15.53
C ASP A 65 -17.86 -0.63 -15.27
N GLY A 66 -17.05 -0.28 -16.28
CA GLY A 66 -15.59 -0.31 -16.19
C GLY A 66 -15.01 -1.73 -16.23
N ALA A 67 -15.70 -2.67 -16.89
CA ALA A 67 -15.26 -4.05 -17.04
C ALA A 67 -13.90 -4.16 -17.76
N ASP A 68 -13.09 -5.11 -17.32
CA ASP A 68 -11.81 -5.47 -17.94
C ASP A 68 -12.02 -6.44 -19.10
N VAL A 69 -12.99 -7.35 -18.94
CA VAL A 69 -13.41 -8.33 -19.95
C VAL A 69 -14.93 -8.38 -20.02
N VAL A 70 -15.49 -8.41 -21.23
CA VAL A 70 -16.91 -8.54 -21.51
C VAL A 70 -17.13 -9.73 -22.43
N ALA A 71 -17.91 -10.71 -21.98
CA ALA A 71 -18.46 -11.76 -22.82
C ALA A 71 -19.71 -11.25 -23.52
N VAL A 72 -19.67 -11.18 -24.84
CA VAL A 72 -20.72 -10.59 -25.67
C VAL A 72 -21.40 -11.71 -26.47
N GLN A 73 -22.71 -11.86 -26.32
CA GLN A 73 -23.50 -12.85 -27.05
C GLN A 73 -24.34 -12.20 -28.14
N GLU A 74 -24.70 -12.99 -29.15
CA GLU A 74 -25.57 -12.59 -30.27
C GLU A 74 -24.99 -11.48 -31.14
N VAL A 75 -23.79 -11.68 -31.67
CA VAL A 75 -23.11 -10.71 -32.54
C VAL A 75 -23.05 -11.19 -33.99
N ASP A 76 -23.48 -10.31 -34.90
CA ASP A 76 -23.33 -10.48 -36.34
C ASP A 76 -21.93 -10.06 -36.82
N SER A 77 -21.40 -10.79 -37.79
CA SER A 77 -20.18 -10.47 -38.52
C SER A 77 -20.45 -10.50 -40.02
N ALA A 78 -20.58 -9.31 -40.61
CA ALA A 78 -20.79 -9.08 -42.04
C ALA A 78 -22.05 -9.76 -42.62
N THR A 79 -23.12 -9.89 -41.83
CA THR A 79 -24.40 -10.44 -42.29
C THR A 79 -25.25 -9.36 -42.99
N ARG A 80 -26.19 -9.74 -43.86
CA ARG A 80 -27.10 -8.73 -44.46
C ARG A 80 -28.00 -8.09 -43.39
N ARG A 81 -28.39 -8.83 -42.35
CA ARG A 81 -29.10 -8.35 -41.16
C ARG A 81 -28.38 -7.17 -40.49
N SER A 82 -27.06 -7.21 -40.38
CA SER A 82 -26.26 -6.11 -39.82
C SER A 82 -25.89 -5.03 -40.85
N GLY A 83 -26.38 -5.13 -42.09
CA GLY A 83 -25.97 -4.25 -43.18
C GLY A 83 -24.51 -4.44 -43.59
N GLY A 84 -23.97 -5.65 -43.44
CA GLY A 84 -22.57 -5.98 -43.74
C GLY A 84 -21.59 -5.54 -42.66
N ARG A 85 -22.06 -5.09 -41.48
CA ARG A 85 -21.19 -4.62 -40.40
C ARG A 85 -20.62 -5.77 -39.57
N TYR A 86 -19.42 -5.54 -39.06
CA TYR A 86 -18.81 -6.33 -37.99
C TYR A 86 -19.22 -5.76 -36.63
N VAL A 87 -20.30 -6.30 -36.04
CA VAL A 87 -20.95 -5.70 -34.86
C VAL A 87 -20.03 -5.65 -33.64
N LEU A 88 -19.30 -6.75 -33.37
CA LEU A 88 -18.39 -6.80 -32.22
C LEU A 88 -17.30 -5.72 -32.33
N GLY A 89 -16.72 -5.53 -33.52
CA GLY A 89 -15.71 -4.50 -33.76
C GLY A 89 -16.26 -3.06 -33.63
N GLU A 90 -17.51 -2.82 -33.99
CA GLU A 90 -18.16 -1.51 -33.78
C GLU A 90 -18.32 -1.20 -32.29
N ILE A 91 -18.76 -2.18 -31.48
CA ILE A 91 -18.86 -2.02 -30.03
C ILE A 91 -17.46 -1.83 -29.43
N ALA A 92 -16.48 -2.63 -29.85
CA ALA A 92 -15.09 -2.56 -29.39
C ALA A 92 -14.46 -1.19 -29.64
N ARG A 93 -14.69 -0.62 -30.84
CA ARG A 93 -14.21 0.71 -31.23
C ARG A 93 -14.76 1.81 -30.34
N GLU A 94 -16.05 1.76 -30.01
CA GLU A 94 -16.67 2.76 -29.13
C GLU A 94 -16.33 2.53 -27.65
N ALA A 95 -16.09 1.28 -27.23
CA ALA A 95 -15.70 0.92 -25.86
C ALA A 95 -14.19 1.05 -25.58
N LEU A 96 -13.37 1.29 -26.63
CA LEU A 96 -11.90 1.31 -26.57
C LEU A 96 -11.30 -0.01 -26.05
N MET A 97 -11.83 -1.14 -26.54
CA MET A 97 -11.40 -2.49 -26.15
C MET A 97 -10.93 -3.29 -27.37
N HIS A 98 -10.18 -4.37 -27.12
CA HIS A 98 -9.85 -5.37 -28.13
C HIS A 98 -11.00 -6.35 -28.32
N ASP A 99 -11.37 -6.64 -29.56
CA ASP A 99 -12.36 -7.64 -29.90
C ASP A 99 -11.74 -9.01 -30.19
N THR A 100 -12.45 -10.07 -29.84
CA THR A 100 -12.14 -11.45 -30.21
C THR A 100 -13.45 -12.15 -30.58
N PHE A 101 -13.65 -12.43 -31.87
CA PHE A 101 -14.89 -13.02 -32.36
C PHE A 101 -14.84 -14.55 -32.44
N GLY A 102 -15.92 -15.19 -32.02
CA GLY A 102 -16.13 -16.62 -32.14
C GLY A 102 -17.42 -16.95 -32.89
N ALA A 103 -17.29 -17.28 -34.18
CA ALA A 103 -18.44 -17.68 -35.00
C ALA A 103 -19.01 -19.03 -34.52
N ALA A 104 -20.34 -19.12 -34.47
CA ALA A 104 -21.08 -20.34 -34.18
C ALA A 104 -21.66 -20.95 -35.46
N ILE A 105 -22.14 -20.12 -36.39
CA ILE A 105 -22.70 -20.52 -37.68
C ILE A 105 -22.30 -19.53 -38.80
N ASP A 106 -22.34 -20.00 -40.05
CA ASP A 106 -22.48 -19.13 -41.21
C ASP A 106 -23.96 -18.72 -41.33
N TYR A 107 -24.23 -17.42 -41.45
CA TYR A 107 -25.59 -16.88 -41.41
C TYR A 107 -25.71 -15.66 -42.33
N ASP A 108 -26.73 -15.66 -43.18
CA ASP A 108 -27.16 -14.49 -43.94
C ASP A 108 -26.03 -13.76 -44.71
N GLY A 109 -25.18 -14.55 -45.37
CA GLY A 109 -24.03 -14.07 -46.16
C GLY A 109 -22.78 -13.72 -45.34
N GLY A 110 -22.86 -13.77 -44.01
CA GLY A 110 -21.76 -13.57 -43.08
C GLY A 110 -21.74 -14.68 -42.01
N ARG A 111 -21.43 -14.30 -40.77
CA ARG A 111 -21.37 -15.21 -39.63
C ARG A 111 -22.11 -14.64 -38.42
N TYR A 112 -22.59 -15.55 -37.58
CA TYR A 112 -23.24 -15.20 -36.32
C TYR A 112 -22.62 -16.00 -35.18
N GLY A 113 -22.51 -15.39 -34.01
CA GLY A 113 -21.93 -16.06 -32.85
C GLY A 113 -21.77 -15.16 -31.63
N ILE A 114 -20.63 -15.33 -30.97
CA ILE A 114 -20.29 -14.71 -29.69
C ILE A 114 -18.94 -14.00 -29.78
N GLY A 115 -18.56 -13.24 -28.76
CA GLY A 115 -17.28 -12.55 -28.71
C GLY A 115 -16.83 -12.20 -27.31
N LEU A 116 -15.58 -11.77 -27.23
CA LEU A 116 -14.99 -11.14 -26.06
C LEU A 116 -14.56 -9.72 -26.42
N LEU A 117 -14.81 -8.77 -25.53
CA LEU A 117 -14.15 -7.47 -25.50
C LEU A 117 -13.21 -7.44 -24.29
N SER A 118 -11.95 -7.05 -24.46
CA SER A 118 -10.99 -7.03 -23.36
C SER A 118 -10.05 -5.82 -23.43
N ARG A 119 -9.63 -5.31 -22.27
CA ARG A 119 -8.63 -4.22 -22.20
C ARG A 119 -7.27 -4.65 -22.71
N GLU A 120 -6.93 -5.91 -22.50
CA GLU A 120 -5.69 -6.54 -22.94
C GLU A 120 -5.96 -7.49 -24.11
N ARG A 121 -4.93 -7.78 -24.91
CA ARG A 121 -5.03 -8.82 -25.95
C ARG A 121 -4.84 -10.20 -25.33
N PRO A 122 -5.69 -11.20 -25.66
CA PRO A 122 -5.45 -12.57 -25.23
C PRO A 122 -4.10 -13.11 -25.72
N LEU A 123 -3.47 -13.95 -24.90
CA LEU A 123 -2.27 -14.72 -25.22
C LEU A 123 -2.58 -15.83 -26.24
N SER A 124 -3.73 -16.47 -26.07
CA SER A 124 -4.21 -17.52 -26.96
C SER A 124 -5.74 -17.50 -27.04
N VAL A 125 -6.28 -17.94 -28.17
CA VAL A 125 -7.72 -18.03 -28.42
C VAL A 125 -8.04 -19.29 -29.20
N HIS A 126 -9.05 -20.04 -28.75
CA HIS A 126 -9.62 -21.14 -29.53
C HIS A 126 -11.12 -21.28 -29.28
N ARG A 127 -11.77 -22.13 -30.08
CA ARG A 127 -13.20 -22.42 -30.01
C ARG A 127 -13.45 -23.89 -29.78
N VAL A 128 -14.51 -24.18 -29.04
CA VAL A 128 -15.06 -25.53 -28.87
C VAL A 128 -16.49 -25.52 -29.41
N ALA A 129 -16.82 -26.46 -30.29
CA ALA A 129 -18.19 -26.63 -30.75
C ALA A 129 -19.06 -27.17 -29.60
N LEU A 130 -20.24 -26.59 -29.41
CA LEU A 130 -21.21 -27.02 -28.41
C LEU A 130 -22.49 -27.53 -29.07
N PRO A 131 -23.18 -28.51 -28.47
CA PRO A 131 -24.49 -28.97 -28.94
C PRO A 131 -25.51 -27.84 -29.08
N GLY A 132 -26.28 -27.89 -30.16
CA GLY A 132 -27.43 -27.03 -30.42
C GLY A 132 -28.11 -27.44 -31.71
N ARG A 133 -29.27 -28.09 -31.58
CA ARG A 133 -30.05 -28.60 -32.72
C ARG A 133 -30.84 -27.51 -33.45
N GLU A 134 -31.21 -26.45 -32.73
CA GLU A 134 -31.92 -25.30 -33.30
C GLU A 134 -30.95 -24.35 -34.01
N GLU A 135 -29.73 -24.25 -33.48
CA GLU A 135 -28.64 -23.43 -33.98
C GLU A 135 -27.34 -23.98 -33.39
N SER A 136 -26.30 -24.18 -34.21
CA SER A 136 -25.01 -24.65 -33.68
C SER A 136 -24.44 -23.64 -32.69
N ARG A 137 -23.92 -24.12 -31.56
CA ARG A 137 -23.38 -23.29 -30.48
C ARG A 137 -21.87 -23.42 -30.39
N THR A 138 -21.21 -22.45 -29.75
CA THR A 138 -19.77 -22.50 -29.51
C THR A 138 -19.41 -21.93 -28.14
N LEU A 139 -18.31 -22.42 -27.58
CA LEU A 139 -17.57 -21.81 -26.48
C LEU A 139 -16.33 -21.14 -27.08
N LEU A 140 -16.18 -19.85 -26.86
CA LEU A 140 -14.98 -19.09 -27.17
C LEU A 140 -14.10 -19.03 -25.92
N VAL A 141 -12.87 -19.52 -26.00
CA VAL A 141 -11.92 -19.53 -24.89
C VAL A 141 -10.77 -18.58 -25.23
N ALA A 142 -10.48 -17.66 -24.31
CA ALA A 142 -9.34 -16.75 -24.40
C ALA A 142 -8.50 -16.83 -23.12
N GLU A 143 -7.20 -17.03 -23.30
CA GLU A 143 -6.24 -17.04 -22.20
C GLU A 143 -5.56 -15.68 -22.06
N PHE A 144 -5.48 -15.20 -20.82
CA PHE A 144 -4.74 -14.00 -20.42
C PHE A 144 -3.59 -14.40 -19.49
N ASP A 145 -2.79 -13.42 -19.06
CA ASP A 145 -1.65 -13.67 -18.19
C ASP A 145 -2.05 -14.40 -16.89
N ARG A 146 -3.08 -13.91 -16.20
CA ARG A 146 -3.49 -14.41 -14.87
C ARG A 146 -4.72 -15.33 -14.86
N TYR A 147 -5.49 -15.40 -15.95
CA TYR A 147 -6.78 -16.10 -15.97
C TYR A 147 -7.18 -16.54 -17.38
N VAL A 148 -8.20 -17.40 -17.47
CA VAL A 148 -8.81 -17.84 -18.74
C VAL A 148 -10.30 -17.51 -18.70
N VAL A 149 -10.83 -16.97 -19.79
CA VAL A 149 -12.26 -16.66 -19.94
C VAL A 149 -12.88 -17.52 -21.02
N GLY A 150 -13.96 -18.21 -20.67
CA GLY A 150 -14.87 -18.85 -21.60
C GLY A 150 -16.13 -18.01 -21.79
N CYS A 151 -16.45 -17.63 -23.01
CA CYS A 151 -17.74 -17.03 -23.40
C CYS A 151 -18.59 -18.09 -24.11
N LEU A 152 -19.87 -18.20 -23.75
CA LEU A 152 -20.81 -19.10 -24.43
C LEU A 152 -22.19 -18.48 -24.62
N HIS A 153 -22.97 -19.12 -25.49
CA HIS A 153 -24.42 -18.95 -25.60
C HIS A 153 -25.01 -20.35 -25.75
N LEU A 154 -25.69 -20.87 -24.72
CA LEU A 154 -26.16 -22.27 -24.68
C LEU A 154 -27.42 -22.48 -25.52
N SER A 155 -27.70 -23.74 -25.90
CA SER A 155 -28.92 -24.09 -26.64
C SER A 155 -30.19 -23.83 -25.81
N LEU A 156 -31.27 -23.51 -26.52
CA LEU A 156 -32.61 -23.41 -25.94
C LEU A 156 -33.15 -24.76 -25.45
N THR A 157 -32.60 -25.87 -25.92
CA THR A 157 -33.05 -27.22 -25.55
C THR A 157 -32.27 -27.81 -24.38
N ALA A 158 -32.99 -28.33 -23.38
CA ALA A 158 -32.38 -28.86 -22.15
C ALA A 158 -31.41 -30.03 -22.43
N GLN A 159 -31.72 -30.88 -23.41
CA GLN A 159 -30.87 -32.02 -23.78
C GLN A 159 -29.51 -31.54 -24.31
N ASP A 160 -29.47 -30.50 -25.13
CA ASP A 160 -28.22 -29.99 -25.71
C ASP A 160 -27.40 -29.21 -24.66
N ARG A 161 -28.06 -28.50 -23.74
CA ARG A 161 -27.38 -27.92 -22.56
C ARG A 161 -26.72 -28.99 -21.71
N MET A 162 -27.42 -30.07 -21.40
CA MET A 162 -26.87 -31.21 -20.65
C MET A 162 -25.70 -31.87 -21.40
N ALA A 163 -25.80 -32.03 -22.73
CA ALA A 163 -24.73 -32.57 -23.55
C ALA A 163 -23.50 -31.64 -23.63
N SER A 164 -23.65 -30.35 -23.37
CA SER A 164 -22.55 -29.38 -23.32
C SER A 164 -21.68 -29.56 -22.07
N LEU A 165 -22.25 -30.01 -20.95
CA LEU A 165 -21.58 -30.11 -19.66
C LEU A 165 -20.23 -30.87 -19.66
N PRO A 166 -20.10 -32.09 -20.23
CA PRO A 166 -18.80 -32.77 -20.30
C PRO A 166 -17.76 -32.01 -21.12
N LEU A 167 -18.17 -31.24 -22.14
CA LEU A 167 -17.26 -30.41 -22.94
C LEU A 167 -16.76 -29.21 -22.11
N LEU A 168 -17.66 -28.55 -21.38
CA LEU A 168 -17.29 -27.43 -20.49
C LEU A 168 -16.32 -27.88 -19.39
N ARG A 169 -16.57 -29.04 -18.78
CA ARG A 169 -15.67 -29.64 -17.77
C ARG A 169 -14.31 -29.98 -18.36
N LYS A 170 -14.30 -30.64 -19.52
CA LYS A 170 -13.07 -31.01 -20.21
C LYS A 170 -12.25 -29.77 -20.55
N GLU A 171 -12.88 -28.72 -21.06
CA GLU A 171 -12.18 -27.50 -21.42
C GLU A 171 -11.62 -26.78 -20.19
N ALA A 172 -12.44 -26.56 -19.15
CA ALA A 172 -11.98 -25.92 -17.92
C ALA A 172 -10.82 -26.69 -17.26
N GLY A 173 -10.85 -28.02 -17.29
CA GLY A 173 -9.79 -28.89 -16.74
C GLY A 173 -8.48 -28.91 -17.53
N ARG A 174 -8.39 -28.25 -18.69
CA ARG A 174 -7.13 -28.13 -19.46
C ARG A 174 -6.22 -27.02 -18.93
N HIS A 175 -6.75 -26.14 -18.09
CA HIS A 175 -6.08 -24.93 -17.66
C HIS A 175 -5.63 -25.05 -16.20
N THR A 176 -4.48 -24.48 -15.88
CA THR A 176 -3.98 -24.33 -14.51
C THR A 176 -4.35 -22.97 -13.91
N LYS A 177 -4.55 -21.97 -14.78
CA LYS A 177 -5.03 -20.64 -14.41
C LYS A 177 -6.51 -20.67 -14.00
N PRO A 178 -6.98 -19.73 -13.16
CA PRO A 178 -8.39 -19.54 -12.87
C PRO A 178 -9.24 -19.47 -14.15
N PHE A 179 -10.16 -20.41 -14.31
CA PHE A 179 -11.03 -20.50 -15.47
C PHE A 179 -12.41 -19.92 -15.15
N ILE A 180 -12.79 -18.87 -15.86
CA ILE A 180 -14.03 -18.11 -15.64
C ILE A 180 -14.96 -18.36 -16.84
N LEU A 181 -16.07 -19.04 -16.61
CA LEU A 181 -17.11 -19.30 -17.59
C LEU A 181 -18.19 -18.23 -17.52
N THR A 182 -18.54 -17.65 -18.66
CA THR A 182 -19.44 -16.51 -18.78
C THR A 182 -20.36 -16.67 -19.99
N GLY A 183 -21.54 -16.06 -19.92
CA GLY A 183 -22.42 -15.98 -21.08
C GLY A 183 -23.90 -16.01 -20.75
N ASP A 184 -24.69 -16.13 -21.80
CA ASP A 184 -26.10 -16.45 -21.75
C ASP A 184 -26.28 -17.97 -21.73
N TRP A 185 -26.82 -18.49 -20.63
CA TRP A 185 -26.92 -19.92 -20.40
C TRP A 185 -28.28 -20.49 -20.81
N ASN A 186 -29.24 -19.65 -21.24
CA ASN A 186 -30.59 -20.07 -21.60
C ASN A 186 -31.24 -21.02 -20.57
N ASP A 187 -30.90 -20.81 -19.29
CA ASP A 187 -31.35 -21.63 -18.18
C ASP A 187 -31.35 -20.82 -16.88
N THR A 188 -32.04 -21.33 -15.86
CA THR A 188 -32.25 -20.62 -14.59
C THR A 188 -31.77 -21.46 -13.40
N ILE A 189 -31.43 -20.81 -12.29
CA ILE A 189 -31.03 -21.51 -11.06
C ILE A 189 -32.08 -22.55 -10.65
N GLY A 190 -31.62 -23.75 -10.33
CA GLY A 190 -32.45 -24.86 -9.87
C GLY A 190 -32.76 -25.91 -10.94
N SER A 191 -32.49 -25.62 -12.22
CA SER A 191 -32.57 -26.61 -13.29
C SER A 191 -31.55 -27.74 -13.14
N ALA A 192 -31.75 -28.83 -13.88
CA ALA A 192 -30.85 -29.99 -13.85
C ALA A 192 -29.43 -29.62 -14.31
N PHE A 193 -29.32 -28.82 -15.38
CA PHE A 193 -28.03 -28.35 -15.88
C PHE A 193 -27.29 -27.50 -14.84
N MET A 194 -27.98 -26.52 -14.24
CA MET A 194 -27.39 -25.65 -13.22
C MET A 194 -26.90 -26.45 -12.01
N LYS A 195 -27.71 -27.38 -11.50
CA LYS A 195 -27.32 -28.24 -10.38
C LYS A 195 -26.08 -29.06 -10.67
N GLU A 196 -25.97 -29.63 -11.87
CA GLU A 196 -24.81 -30.42 -12.27
C GLU A 196 -23.56 -29.55 -12.49
N LEU A 197 -23.69 -28.40 -13.14
CA LEU A 197 -22.58 -27.47 -13.35
C LEU A 197 -22.05 -26.92 -12.02
N GLN A 198 -22.93 -26.57 -11.07
CA GLN A 198 -22.56 -26.03 -9.76
C GLN A 198 -21.78 -27.01 -8.88
N LYS A 199 -21.69 -28.29 -9.24
CA LYS A 199 -20.77 -29.24 -8.58
C LYS A 199 -19.32 -28.81 -8.80
N ASP A 200 -18.98 -28.37 -10.00
CA ASP A 200 -17.61 -28.04 -10.40
C ASP A 200 -17.36 -26.53 -10.52
N PHE A 201 -18.41 -25.73 -10.68
CA PHE A 201 -18.32 -24.28 -10.83
C PHE A 201 -18.99 -23.54 -9.67
N ARG A 202 -18.42 -22.42 -9.25
CA ARG A 202 -19.00 -21.50 -8.27
C ARG A 202 -19.58 -20.30 -9.01
N LEU A 203 -20.89 -20.08 -8.91
CA LEU A 203 -21.54 -18.90 -9.51
C LEU A 203 -21.11 -17.63 -8.79
N MET A 204 -20.81 -16.58 -9.55
CA MET A 204 -20.41 -15.25 -9.04
C MET A 204 -21.62 -14.33 -8.84
N ASN A 205 -22.69 -14.54 -9.62
CA ASN A 205 -24.00 -13.95 -9.39
C ASN A 205 -24.96 -14.96 -8.74
N ASN A 206 -25.85 -14.46 -7.88
CA ASN A 206 -26.75 -15.29 -7.07
C ASN A 206 -28.02 -15.75 -7.81
N GLY A 207 -28.20 -15.32 -9.07
CA GLY A 207 -29.36 -15.58 -9.94
C GLY A 207 -30.73 -15.12 -9.42
N LYS A 208 -30.79 -14.34 -8.33
CA LYS A 208 -32.04 -13.78 -7.78
C LYS A 208 -32.54 -12.58 -8.57
N ASN A 209 -31.63 -11.84 -9.17
CA ASN A 209 -31.94 -10.67 -9.98
C ASN A 209 -32.07 -11.10 -11.44
N ALA A 210 -33.26 -10.92 -12.00
CA ALA A 210 -33.53 -11.27 -13.39
C ALA A 210 -32.82 -10.36 -14.39
N THR A 211 -32.38 -10.95 -15.50
CA THR A 211 -31.65 -10.31 -16.59
C THR A 211 -32.52 -10.16 -17.84
N PHE A 212 -33.51 -11.03 -18.03
CA PHE A 212 -34.38 -11.07 -19.20
C PHE A 212 -35.88 -11.11 -18.83
N PRO A 213 -36.77 -10.46 -19.61
CA PRO A 213 -36.46 -9.42 -20.59
C PRO A 213 -36.12 -8.10 -19.88
N ALA A 214 -35.20 -7.30 -20.42
CA ALA A 214 -34.60 -6.13 -19.77
C ALA A 214 -35.62 -5.08 -19.31
N GLY A 215 -36.69 -4.88 -20.09
CA GLY A 215 -37.77 -3.94 -19.76
C GLY A 215 -38.66 -4.41 -18.60
N LYS A 216 -38.89 -5.72 -18.47
CA LYS A 216 -39.71 -6.35 -17.41
C LYS A 216 -39.07 -7.67 -16.96
N PRO A 217 -37.96 -7.63 -16.20
CA PRO A 217 -37.17 -8.82 -15.93
C PRO A 217 -37.95 -9.86 -15.14
N LYS A 218 -37.85 -11.12 -15.58
CA LYS A 218 -38.49 -12.29 -14.97
C LYS A 218 -37.51 -13.42 -14.70
N GLU A 219 -36.53 -13.60 -15.57
CA GLU A 219 -35.59 -14.73 -15.55
C GLU A 219 -34.15 -14.22 -15.50
N CYS A 220 -33.28 -14.91 -14.77
CA CYS A 220 -31.83 -14.70 -14.83
C CYS A 220 -31.25 -15.78 -15.73
N LEU A 221 -30.83 -15.40 -16.93
CA LEU A 221 -30.25 -16.30 -17.93
C LEU A 221 -28.74 -16.11 -18.07
N ASP A 222 -28.24 -14.94 -17.70
CA ASP A 222 -26.84 -14.56 -17.82
C ASP A 222 -26.07 -14.89 -16.53
N PHE A 223 -24.95 -15.61 -16.65
CA PHE A 223 -24.16 -16.04 -15.50
C PHE A 223 -22.66 -15.88 -15.71
N ILE A 224 -21.98 -15.66 -14.59
CA ILE A 224 -20.52 -15.71 -14.46
C ILE A 224 -20.21 -16.78 -13.43
N ALA A 225 -19.31 -17.70 -13.74
CA ALA A 225 -18.95 -18.80 -12.87
C ALA A 225 -17.46 -19.11 -12.91
N LEU A 226 -16.89 -19.38 -11.73
CA LEU A 226 -15.50 -19.75 -11.57
C LEU A 226 -15.38 -21.26 -11.43
N TYR A 227 -14.50 -21.89 -12.21
CA TYR A 227 -14.19 -23.30 -12.07
C TYR A 227 -13.49 -23.54 -10.72
N LYS A 228 -14.07 -24.40 -9.86
CA LYS A 228 -13.59 -24.58 -8.47
C LYS A 228 -12.15 -25.11 -8.40
N PRO A 229 -11.71 -26.09 -9.22
CA PRO A 229 -10.36 -26.64 -9.14
C PRO A 229 -9.23 -25.63 -9.38
N THR A 230 -9.45 -24.61 -10.19
CA THR A 230 -8.48 -23.52 -10.41
C THR A 230 -8.88 -22.21 -9.71
N GLY A 231 -9.96 -22.25 -8.93
CA GLY A 231 -10.58 -21.07 -8.33
C GLY A 231 -10.16 -20.79 -6.88
N SER A 232 -9.25 -21.58 -6.30
CA SER A 232 -8.79 -21.39 -4.91
C SER A 232 -8.11 -20.04 -4.70
N GLU A 233 -7.50 -19.52 -5.76
CA GLU A 233 -6.73 -18.26 -5.77
C GLU A 233 -7.60 -17.03 -6.06
N VAL A 234 -8.91 -17.20 -6.19
CA VAL A 234 -9.82 -16.11 -6.56
C VAL A 234 -11.04 -16.06 -5.65
N VAL A 235 -11.39 -14.86 -5.21
CA VAL A 235 -12.55 -14.57 -4.37
C VAL A 235 -13.52 -13.66 -5.12
N GLY A 236 -14.80 -14.01 -5.18
CA GLY A 236 -15.83 -13.11 -5.68
C GLY A 236 -16.14 -12.02 -4.64
N ARG A 237 -15.92 -10.75 -4.99
CA ARG A 237 -16.14 -9.59 -4.10
C ARG A 237 -17.58 -9.10 -4.16
N SER A 238 -18.09 -8.94 -5.38
CA SER A 238 -19.44 -8.45 -5.63
C SER A 238 -19.94 -8.90 -6.99
N SER A 239 -21.25 -8.88 -7.17
CA SER A 239 -21.91 -9.02 -8.45
C SER A 239 -23.15 -8.14 -8.52
N LEU A 240 -23.45 -7.66 -9.73
CA LEU A 240 -24.52 -6.72 -10.01
C LEU A 240 -25.18 -7.08 -11.33
N VAL A 241 -26.51 -7.08 -11.36
CA VAL A 241 -27.27 -6.97 -12.62
C VAL A 241 -27.42 -5.50 -12.93
N VAL A 242 -26.81 -5.05 -14.02
CA VAL A 242 -26.85 -3.64 -14.43
C VAL A 242 -28.28 -3.29 -14.85
N SER A 243 -28.81 -2.20 -14.29
CA SER A 243 -30.19 -1.77 -14.55
C SER A 243 -30.31 -1.04 -15.91
N GLU A 244 -30.01 -1.75 -16.99
CA GLU A 244 -30.20 -1.32 -18.37
C GLU A 244 -31.55 -1.87 -18.90
N LYS A 245 -32.27 -1.10 -19.72
CA LYS A 245 -33.64 -1.48 -20.15
C LYS A 245 -33.84 -1.37 -21.66
N THR A 246 -32.97 -0.63 -22.33
CA THR A 246 -33.17 -0.17 -23.71
C THR A 246 -32.13 -0.73 -24.64
N ALA A 247 -30.86 -0.78 -24.21
CA ALA A 247 -29.74 -1.07 -25.10
C ALA A 247 -29.73 -2.49 -25.68
N SER A 248 -30.29 -3.44 -24.95
CA SER A 248 -30.54 -4.83 -25.35
C SER A 248 -31.82 -5.31 -24.65
N ASP A 249 -32.38 -6.43 -25.09
CA ASP A 249 -33.43 -7.14 -24.38
C ASP A 249 -32.91 -7.97 -23.19
N HIS A 250 -31.59 -8.04 -23.00
CA HIS A 250 -30.94 -8.53 -21.77
C HIS A 250 -30.35 -7.39 -20.93
N ARG A 251 -30.24 -7.63 -19.63
CA ARG A 251 -29.44 -6.83 -18.70
C ARG A 251 -28.07 -7.45 -18.50
N PRO A 252 -26.97 -6.68 -18.57
CA PRO A 252 -25.65 -7.21 -18.29
C PRO A 252 -25.53 -7.66 -16.83
N VAL A 253 -24.72 -8.69 -16.62
CA VAL A 253 -24.26 -9.09 -15.29
C VAL A 253 -22.79 -8.76 -15.18
N SER A 254 -22.41 -8.03 -14.13
CA SER A 254 -21.02 -7.71 -13.81
C SER A 254 -20.63 -8.38 -12.49
N ALA A 255 -19.39 -8.86 -12.41
CA ALA A 255 -18.80 -9.40 -11.18
C ALA A 255 -17.37 -8.89 -11.00
N VAL A 256 -17.02 -8.59 -9.75
CA VAL A 256 -15.65 -8.25 -9.36
C VAL A 256 -15.03 -9.46 -8.67
N LEU A 257 -13.95 -9.95 -9.25
CA LEU A 257 -13.10 -11.02 -8.75
C LEU A 257 -11.84 -10.39 -8.13
N GLN A 258 -11.36 -10.92 -7.02
CA GLN A 258 -10.08 -10.56 -6.41
C GLN A 258 -9.18 -11.78 -6.41
N PHE A 259 -8.00 -11.66 -7.00
CA PHE A 259 -6.92 -12.64 -6.85
C PHE A 259 -6.26 -12.48 -5.49
N LYS A 260 -5.94 -13.60 -4.84
CA LYS A 260 -5.15 -13.59 -3.61
C LYS A 260 -3.76 -13.03 -3.92
N THR A 261 -3.22 -12.23 -3.00
CA THR A 261 -1.83 -11.78 -3.08
C THR A 261 -0.92 -12.97 -2.75
N PRO A 262 0.07 -13.32 -3.60
CA PRO A 262 1.04 -14.40 -3.28
C PRO A 262 1.68 -14.19 -1.91
N ALA A 263 1.95 -15.27 -1.18
CA ALA A 263 2.45 -15.18 0.20
C ALA A 263 3.83 -14.48 0.24
N GLU A 264 4.67 -14.75 -0.74
CA GLU A 264 6.00 -14.19 -0.94
C GLU A 264 5.99 -12.69 -1.30
N GLU A 265 4.85 -12.16 -1.77
CA GLU A 265 4.68 -10.75 -2.15
C GLU A 265 3.89 -9.96 -1.10
N LEU A 266 3.20 -10.61 -0.16
CA LEU A 266 2.27 -9.95 0.76
C LEU A 266 2.96 -8.99 1.73
N ILE A 267 4.15 -9.32 2.21
CA ILE A 267 4.98 -8.40 3.01
C ILE A 267 5.82 -7.59 2.03
N TYR A 268 5.72 -6.26 2.10
CA TYR A 268 6.28 -5.36 1.10
C TYR A 268 7.82 -5.43 1.04
N HIS A 269 8.47 -5.43 2.20
CA HIS A 269 9.93 -5.53 2.35
C HIS A 269 10.30 -6.02 3.77
N GLU A 270 11.60 -6.11 4.07
CA GLU A 270 12.05 -6.44 5.43
C GLU A 270 11.48 -5.45 6.48
N PRO A 271 11.18 -5.93 7.70
CA PRO A 271 10.77 -5.05 8.78
C PRO A 271 11.92 -4.14 9.23
N TYR A 272 11.61 -3.09 9.97
CA TYR A 272 12.60 -2.23 10.62
C TYR A 272 12.25 -1.96 12.08
N LEU A 273 13.28 -1.96 12.93
CA LEU A 273 13.16 -1.80 14.37
C LEU A 273 13.26 -0.32 14.76
N GLN A 274 12.30 0.15 15.55
CA GLN A 274 12.25 1.52 16.04
C GLN A 274 11.82 1.59 17.51
N ASN A 275 11.85 2.80 18.08
CA ASN A 275 11.43 3.06 19.46
C ASN A 275 11.99 2.05 20.51
N PRO A 276 13.31 1.79 20.53
CA PRO A 276 13.89 0.89 21.51
C PRO A 276 13.84 1.52 22.90
N THR A 277 13.47 0.69 23.87
CA THR A 277 13.61 0.91 25.30
C THR A 277 14.34 -0.31 25.88
N PRO A 278 14.80 -0.30 27.15
CA PRO A 278 15.38 -1.50 27.74
C PRO A 278 14.46 -2.74 27.70
N GLU A 279 13.14 -2.53 27.71
CA GLU A 279 12.13 -3.59 27.87
C GLU A 279 11.20 -3.72 26.66
N GLY A 280 11.50 -3.05 25.55
CA GLY A 280 10.60 -3.04 24.40
C GLY A 280 11.20 -2.42 23.15
N VAL A 281 10.64 -2.78 22.01
CA VAL A 281 11.02 -2.27 20.68
C VAL A 281 9.82 -2.38 19.75
N THR A 282 9.68 -1.45 18.84
CA THR A 282 8.64 -1.48 17.81
C THR A 282 9.17 -2.13 16.54
N VAL A 283 8.43 -3.12 16.05
CA VAL A 283 8.63 -3.71 14.72
C VAL A 283 7.70 -2.99 13.75
N MET A 284 8.29 -2.27 12.80
CA MET A 284 7.60 -1.58 11.72
C MET A 284 7.69 -2.39 10.44
N PHE A 285 6.61 -2.45 9.66
CA PHE A 285 6.59 -3.12 8.36
C PHE A 285 5.36 -2.72 7.54
N GLN A 286 5.44 -2.94 6.24
CA GLN A 286 4.37 -2.63 5.30
C GLN A 286 3.90 -3.91 4.59
N THR A 287 2.63 -3.97 4.24
CA THR A 287 2.04 -5.08 3.45
C THR A 287 1.52 -4.59 2.10
N GLN A 288 1.39 -5.48 1.11
CA GLN A 288 0.80 -5.14 -0.19
C GLN A 288 -0.72 -5.18 -0.19
N ALA A 289 -1.33 -5.74 0.86
CA ALA A 289 -2.77 -5.73 1.07
C ALA A 289 -3.08 -5.58 2.56
N VAL A 290 -4.28 -5.07 2.87
CA VAL A 290 -4.78 -5.01 4.25
C VAL A 290 -4.74 -6.41 4.84
N SER A 291 -4.09 -6.54 5.99
CA SER A 291 -3.75 -7.83 6.55
C SER A 291 -4.03 -7.88 8.04
N HIS A 292 -4.30 -9.09 8.51
CA HIS A 292 -4.28 -9.47 9.90
C HIS A 292 -2.82 -9.79 10.27
N CYS A 293 -2.21 -9.00 11.14
CA CYS A 293 -0.76 -8.96 11.31
C CYS A 293 -0.30 -9.26 12.74
N TRP A 294 0.80 -10.00 12.89
CA TRP A 294 1.40 -10.27 14.19
C TRP A 294 2.91 -10.46 14.10
N VAL A 295 3.59 -10.25 15.23
CA VAL A 295 5.01 -10.62 15.39
C VAL A 295 5.10 -11.86 16.26
N GLU A 296 5.87 -12.84 15.80
CA GLU A 296 6.30 -13.99 16.60
C GLU A 296 7.71 -13.73 17.11
N TYR A 297 7.95 -13.82 18.42
CA TYR A 297 9.24 -13.47 19.03
C TYR A 297 9.55 -14.30 20.27
N GLY A 298 10.84 -14.52 20.54
CA GLY A 298 11.30 -15.31 21.69
C GLY A 298 12.82 -15.26 21.86
N THR A 299 13.32 -15.85 22.94
CA THR A 299 14.78 -16.00 23.17
C THR A 299 15.37 -17.17 22.39
N ASP A 300 14.52 -17.95 21.73
CA ASP A 300 14.85 -19.03 20.80
C ASP A 300 13.76 -19.10 19.71
N THR A 301 14.00 -19.85 18.64
CA THR A 301 13.10 -19.96 17.48
C THR A 301 12.02 -21.05 17.63
N LEU A 302 11.99 -21.76 18.77
CA LEU A 302 11.07 -22.88 19.03
C LEU A 302 9.94 -22.48 19.98
N ASN A 303 10.20 -21.60 20.94
CA ASN A 303 9.28 -21.16 21.99
C ASN A 303 8.92 -19.68 21.83
N LEU A 304 8.09 -19.38 20.82
CA LEU A 304 7.74 -18.02 20.45
C LEU A 304 6.46 -17.54 21.14
N ARG A 305 6.49 -16.29 21.61
CA ARG A 305 5.31 -15.49 21.93
C ARG A 305 4.78 -14.83 20.68
N ARG A 306 3.50 -14.43 20.71
CA ARG A 306 2.84 -13.71 19.63
C ARG A 306 2.33 -12.36 20.13
N LYS A 307 2.66 -11.27 19.43
CA LYS A 307 2.16 -9.92 19.69
C LYS A 307 1.36 -9.39 18.50
N ARG A 308 0.27 -8.67 18.79
CA ARG A 308 -0.57 -7.97 17.81
C ARG A 308 -0.71 -6.51 18.23
N ALA A 309 -0.96 -5.63 17.28
CA ALA A 309 -1.35 -4.25 17.57
C ALA A 309 -2.86 -4.15 17.75
N LEU A 310 -3.29 -3.59 18.88
CA LEU A 310 -4.70 -3.38 19.20
C LEU A 310 -4.96 -1.91 19.53
N ILE A 311 -6.08 -1.36 19.04
CA ILE A 311 -6.63 -0.05 19.44
C ILE A 311 -8.01 -0.27 20.05
N GLY A 312 -8.22 0.16 21.31
CA GLY A 312 -9.50 -0.06 22.01
C GLY A 312 -9.95 -1.53 22.08
N GLY A 313 -9.01 -2.48 22.07
CA GLY A 313 -9.27 -3.92 22.05
C GLY A 313 -9.52 -4.53 20.66
N GLN A 314 -9.50 -3.72 19.59
CA GLN A 314 -9.66 -4.18 18.21
C GLN A 314 -8.32 -4.23 17.47
N GLU A 315 -8.15 -5.20 16.59
CA GLU A 315 -6.93 -5.31 15.78
C GLU A 315 -6.89 -4.25 14.68
N ILE A 316 -5.71 -3.67 14.47
CA ILE A 316 -5.49 -2.65 13.44
C ILE A 316 -5.41 -3.36 12.08
N CYS A 317 -6.56 -3.43 11.39
CA CYS A 317 -6.72 -4.08 10.09
C CYS A 317 -7.44 -3.18 9.07
N PHE A 318 -7.03 -1.92 8.96
CA PHE A 318 -7.63 -0.96 8.03
C PHE A 318 -6.62 -0.30 7.08
N ASP A 319 -5.33 -0.52 7.31
CA ASP A 319 -4.24 0.07 6.55
C ASP A 319 -3.13 -0.95 6.28
N ILE A 320 -2.16 -0.58 5.44
CA ILE A 320 -1.02 -1.41 5.04
C ILE A 320 0.27 -1.09 5.79
N GLU A 321 0.31 0.00 6.55
CA GLU A 321 1.42 0.34 7.45
C GLU A 321 1.16 -0.24 8.83
N ASN A 322 2.05 -1.11 9.28
CA ASN A 322 1.89 -1.89 10.50
C ASN A 322 2.98 -1.53 11.50
N LYS A 323 2.56 -1.31 12.74
CA LYS A 323 3.45 -1.06 13.88
C LYS A 323 3.06 -1.95 15.05
N ILE A 324 3.98 -2.83 15.45
CA ILE A 324 3.75 -3.77 16.56
C ILE A 324 4.83 -3.55 17.61
N HIS A 325 4.44 -2.94 18.72
CA HIS A 325 5.34 -2.74 19.87
C HIS A 325 5.46 -4.03 20.68
N LEU A 326 6.69 -4.56 20.77
CA LEU A 326 7.05 -5.65 21.67
C LEU A 326 7.39 -5.03 23.02
N ASP A 327 6.75 -5.49 24.09
CA ASP A 327 6.92 -5.00 25.45
C ASP A 327 7.26 -6.16 26.40
N SER A 328 7.59 -5.81 27.64
CA SER A 328 7.93 -6.77 28.70
C SER A 328 9.08 -7.71 28.30
N LEU A 329 10.05 -7.16 27.56
CA LEU A 329 11.27 -7.85 27.18
C LEU A 329 12.28 -7.81 28.31
N THR A 330 13.12 -8.84 28.41
CA THR A 330 14.24 -8.86 29.33
C THR A 330 15.40 -8.07 28.69
N PRO A 331 15.91 -7.01 29.33
CA PRO A 331 17.03 -6.24 28.79
C PRO A 331 18.32 -7.07 28.69
N GLY A 332 19.18 -6.77 27.71
CA GLY A 332 20.53 -7.34 27.63
C GLY A 332 20.65 -8.76 27.08
N ILE A 333 19.58 -9.37 26.58
CA ILE A 333 19.59 -10.68 25.90
C ILE A 333 19.16 -10.55 24.43
N THR A 334 19.54 -11.55 23.63
CA THR A 334 19.15 -11.61 22.22
C THR A 334 17.75 -12.19 22.07
N TYR A 335 16.94 -11.54 21.25
CA TYR A 335 15.64 -12.02 20.81
C TYR A 335 15.69 -12.38 19.33
N TYR A 336 14.95 -13.43 18.97
CA TYR A 336 14.60 -13.81 17.61
C TYR A 336 13.17 -13.36 17.34
N TYR A 337 12.90 -12.82 16.17
CA TYR A 337 11.55 -12.47 15.77
C TYR A 337 11.30 -12.66 14.28
N ARG A 338 10.03 -12.77 13.89
CA ARG A 338 9.58 -12.69 12.50
C ARG A 338 8.22 -12.01 12.41
N VAL A 339 7.97 -11.37 11.28
CA VAL A 339 6.67 -10.80 10.95
C VAL A 339 5.81 -11.83 10.25
N CYS A 340 4.54 -11.87 10.62
CA CYS A 340 3.52 -12.68 9.99
C CYS A 340 2.34 -11.80 9.57
N ALA A 341 1.85 -11.99 8.35
CA ALA A 341 0.71 -11.25 7.80
C ALA A 341 -0.23 -12.22 7.09
N GLN A 342 -1.53 -12.12 7.34
CA GLN A 342 -2.56 -12.85 6.61
C GLN A 342 -3.46 -11.88 5.88
N GLU A 343 -3.50 -11.96 4.55
CA GLU A 343 -4.29 -11.06 3.72
C GLU A 343 -5.78 -11.12 4.10
N ILE A 344 -6.42 -9.95 4.20
CA ILE A 344 -7.86 -9.81 4.38
C ILE A 344 -8.46 -9.34 3.06
N ILE A 345 -9.06 -10.27 2.32
CA ILE A 345 -9.66 -10.01 1.01
C ILE A 345 -11.05 -9.40 1.15
N ASP A 346 -11.80 -9.83 2.16
CA ASP A 346 -13.10 -9.25 2.51
C ASP A 346 -13.19 -8.97 4.00
N TYR A 347 -13.60 -7.75 4.36
CA TYR A 347 -13.72 -7.28 5.73
C TYR A 347 -15.02 -6.52 5.94
N ARG A 348 -16.14 -7.26 5.99
CA ARG A 348 -17.49 -6.72 6.23
C ARG A 348 -18.00 -7.10 7.61
N ALA A 349 -19.04 -6.41 8.10
CA ALA A 349 -19.61 -6.62 9.44
C ALA A 349 -19.84 -8.11 9.77
N TYR A 350 -20.42 -8.88 8.84
CA TYR A 350 -20.76 -10.29 9.03
C TYR A 350 -20.05 -11.25 8.06
N SER A 351 -19.00 -10.79 7.35
CA SER A 351 -18.26 -11.64 6.41
C SER A 351 -16.79 -11.28 6.40
N LYS A 352 -15.93 -12.29 6.58
CA LYS A 352 -14.48 -12.17 6.48
C LYS A 352 -13.96 -13.25 5.56
N THR A 353 -13.15 -12.88 4.58
CA THR A 353 -12.45 -13.82 3.70
C THR A 353 -10.97 -13.52 3.75
N PHE A 354 -10.16 -14.53 4.02
CA PHE A 354 -8.71 -14.41 4.11
C PHE A 354 -8.03 -14.98 2.86
N GLY A 355 -6.91 -14.35 2.50
CA GLY A 355 -5.99 -14.83 1.48
C GLY A 355 -4.87 -15.67 2.07
N HIS A 356 -3.69 -15.57 1.47
CA HIS A 356 -2.50 -16.27 1.94
C HIS A 356 -1.95 -15.68 3.24
N THR A 357 -1.16 -16.50 3.93
CA THR A 357 -0.39 -16.08 5.11
C THR A 357 1.10 -16.05 4.75
N ALA A 358 1.71 -14.89 4.88
CA ALA A 358 3.13 -14.66 4.72
C ALA A 358 3.86 -14.71 6.07
N ARG A 359 5.12 -15.14 6.04
CA ARG A 359 6.04 -15.09 7.16
C ARG A 359 7.42 -14.68 6.66
N THR A 360 8.06 -13.73 7.33
CA THR A 360 9.47 -13.42 7.05
C THR A 360 10.39 -14.53 7.58
N PRO A 361 11.67 -14.54 7.17
CA PRO A 361 12.73 -15.19 7.94
C PRO A 361 12.79 -14.69 9.39
N PHE A 362 13.56 -15.37 10.22
CA PHE A 362 13.90 -14.86 11.55
C PHE A 362 14.97 -13.79 11.45
N TYR A 363 14.77 -12.71 12.18
CA TYR A 363 15.72 -11.64 12.45
C TYR A 363 16.09 -11.65 13.93
N THR A 364 17.17 -10.97 14.29
CA THR A 364 17.62 -10.88 15.68
C THR A 364 17.81 -9.44 16.14
N PHE A 365 17.61 -9.18 17.43
CA PHE A 365 17.98 -7.91 18.05
C PHE A 365 18.37 -8.10 19.50
N LYS A 366 19.08 -7.11 20.04
CA LYS A 366 19.47 -7.04 21.45
C LYS A 366 19.33 -5.61 21.98
N LEU A 367 18.57 -5.45 23.05
CA LEU A 367 18.34 -4.14 23.69
C LEU A 367 19.28 -3.94 24.88
N PRO A 368 19.63 -2.70 25.24
CA PRO A 368 20.56 -2.41 26.33
C PRO A 368 19.93 -2.79 27.67
N SER A 369 20.75 -3.24 28.62
CA SER A 369 20.34 -3.38 30.02
C SER A 369 20.63 -2.10 30.82
N ALA A 370 20.14 -2.03 32.06
CA ALA A 370 20.45 -0.92 32.95
C ALA A 370 21.95 -0.80 33.28
N GLU A 371 22.71 -1.87 33.11
CA GLU A 371 24.17 -1.93 33.34
C GLU A 371 24.98 -1.68 32.06
N THR A 372 24.31 -1.53 30.91
CA THR A 372 24.99 -1.18 29.66
C THR A 372 25.64 0.19 29.81
N THR A 373 26.97 0.22 29.67
CA THR A 373 27.75 1.46 29.68
C THR A 373 28.40 1.76 28.33
N ASP A 374 28.39 0.78 27.43
CA ASP A 374 29.01 0.86 26.12
C ASP A 374 27.93 0.91 25.03
N PHE A 375 28.16 1.75 24.02
CA PHE A 375 27.40 1.72 22.79
C PHE A 375 28.19 2.31 21.63
N THR A 376 27.79 1.98 20.41
CA THR A 376 28.17 2.70 19.19
C THR A 376 26.90 3.08 18.43
N ALA A 377 26.74 4.35 18.12
CA ALA A 377 25.68 4.87 17.28
C ALA A 377 26.26 5.41 15.97
N LEU A 378 25.60 5.08 14.85
CA LEU A 378 25.89 5.69 13.57
C LEU A 378 24.89 6.81 13.31
N ILE A 379 25.39 7.99 12.95
CA ILE A 379 24.54 9.16 12.68
C ILE A 379 24.88 9.66 11.27
N MET A 380 23.86 9.75 10.41
CA MET A 380 23.95 10.35 9.09
C MET A 380 22.94 11.47 8.98
N ASN A 381 23.25 12.41 8.10
CA ASN A 381 22.50 13.64 7.93
C ASN A 381 22.44 13.93 6.43
N ASP A 382 21.38 14.60 5.99
CA ASP A 382 21.35 15.26 4.67
C ASP A 382 21.76 14.32 3.52
N LEU A 383 21.26 13.07 3.52
CA LEU A 383 21.56 12.13 2.45
C LEU A 383 20.86 12.52 1.15
N HIS A 384 19.72 13.22 1.23
CA HIS A 384 18.86 13.63 0.12
C HIS A 384 18.65 12.55 -0.93
N GLU A 385 18.45 11.31 -0.49
CA GLU A 385 18.26 10.13 -1.36
C GLU A 385 19.39 9.91 -2.37
N ASN A 386 20.57 10.51 -2.16
CA ASN A 386 21.70 10.33 -3.03
C ASN A 386 22.20 8.88 -2.92
N ARG A 387 21.87 8.10 -3.96
CA ARG A 387 22.17 6.68 -4.03
C ARG A 387 23.66 6.37 -3.84
N GLU A 388 24.55 7.15 -4.45
CA GLU A 388 26.01 6.93 -4.34
C GLU A 388 26.48 7.11 -2.89
N VAL A 389 25.97 8.14 -2.21
CA VAL A 389 26.27 8.41 -0.80
C VAL A 389 25.67 7.33 0.09
N ILE A 390 24.41 6.93 -0.12
CA ILE A 390 23.76 5.84 0.65
C ILE A 390 24.56 4.52 0.50
N GLU A 391 24.97 4.18 -0.72
CA GLU A 391 25.79 2.99 -0.99
C GLU A 391 27.17 3.08 -0.31
N ALA A 392 27.80 4.26 -0.28
CA ALA A 392 29.06 4.47 0.42
C ALA A 392 28.91 4.35 1.95
N MET A 393 27.93 5.04 2.53
CA MET A 393 27.67 5.03 3.97
C MET A 393 27.25 3.64 4.47
N SER A 394 26.45 2.91 3.69
CA SER A 394 26.07 1.52 4.04
C SER A 394 27.22 0.53 3.93
N ARG A 395 28.23 0.76 3.08
CA ARG A 395 29.48 -0.01 3.09
C ARG A 395 30.24 0.21 4.40
N LEU A 396 30.43 1.47 4.79
CA LEU A 396 31.11 1.82 6.04
C LEU A 396 30.36 1.28 7.26
N ALA A 397 29.03 1.42 7.30
CA ALA A 397 28.20 0.93 8.40
C ALA A 397 28.30 -0.59 8.60
N ARG A 398 28.51 -1.37 7.53
CA ARG A 398 28.72 -2.82 7.61
C ARG A 398 30.04 -3.22 8.26
N GLU A 399 31.05 -2.36 8.20
CA GLU A 399 32.38 -2.60 8.77
C GLU A 399 32.51 -2.10 10.22
N ILE A 400 31.59 -1.24 10.67
CA ILE A 400 31.60 -0.65 12.00
C ILE A 400 30.54 -1.35 12.87
N PRO A 401 30.92 -2.15 13.88
CA PRO A 401 29.96 -2.73 14.82
C PRO A 401 29.20 -1.62 15.55
N HIS A 402 27.88 -1.62 15.42
CA HIS A 402 27.02 -0.59 15.97
C HIS A 402 25.74 -1.16 16.57
N ASP A 403 25.20 -0.42 17.54
CA ASP A 403 24.03 -0.80 18.31
C ASP A 403 22.74 -0.19 17.75
N PHE A 404 22.82 1.01 17.17
CA PHE A 404 21.69 1.69 16.54
C PHE A 404 22.15 2.75 15.53
N VAL A 405 21.21 3.17 14.69
CA VAL A 405 21.41 4.11 13.59
C VAL A 405 20.45 5.29 13.74
N ILE A 406 20.91 6.50 13.44
CA ILE A 406 20.09 7.73 13.45
C ILE A 406 20.25 8.46 12.12
N PHE A 407 19.16 8.61 11.40
CA PHE A 407 19.03 9.52 10.26
C PHE A 407 18.52 10.86 10.77
N ASN A 408 19.42 11.83 10.94
CA ASN A 408 19.16 13.12 11.57
C ASN A 408 18.72 14.18 10.54
N GLY A 409 17.55 13.93 9.92
CA GLY A 409 16.89 14.83 8.97
C GLY A 409 17.50 14.90 7.58
N ASP A 410 16.67 15.33 6.63
CA ASP A 410 16.94 15.44 5.19
C ASP A 410 17.55 14.16 4.58
N CYS A 411 17.19 13.00 5.12
CA CYS A 411 17.55 11.69 4.58
C CYS A 411 16.44 11.07 3.74
N LEU A 412 15.19 11.50 3.98
CA LEU A 412 13.96 11.12 3.28
C LEU A 412 13.20 12.39 2.81
N PRO A 413 13.87 13.31 2.08
CA PRO A 413 13.32 14.60 1.72
C PRO A 413 12.06 14.51 0.86
N GLU A 414 11.20 15.52 1.00
CA GLU A 414 10.19 15.90 0.01
C GLU A 414 9.24 14.77 -0.46
N PRO A 415 8.62 14.01 0.47
CA PRO A 415 7.78 12.86 0.14
C PRO A 415 6.58 13.24 -0.75
N ILE A 416 6.70 12.94 -2.05
CA ILE A 416 5.74 13.34 -3.09
C ILE A 416 4.38 12.69 -2.84
N ASP A 417 4.39 11.38 -2.59
CA ASP A 417 3.23 10.56 -2.30
C ASP A 417 3.59 9.42 -1.34
N ARG A 418 2.57 8.63 -0.96
CA ARG A 418 2.71 7.51 -0.05
C ARG A 418 3.63 6.39 -0.59
N PRO A 419 3.47 5.89 -1.82
CA PRO A 419 4.38 4.89 -2.39
C PRO A 419 5.84 5.36 -2.43
N TYR A 420 6.08 6.64 -2.75
CA TYR A 420 7.40 7.23 -2.74
C TYR A 420 8.03 7.14 -1.35
N ALA A 421 7.34 7.65 -0.32
CA ALA A 421 7.83 7.62 1.05
C ALA A 421 8.12 6.19 1.55
N MET A 422 7.21 5.24 1.28
CA MET A 422 7.40 3.82 1.62
C MET A 422 8.62 3.20 0.92
N LYS A 423 8.81 3.48 -0.37
CA LYS A 423 9.97 2.96 -1.10
C LYS A 423 11.27 3.47 -0.51
N HIS A 424 11.34 4.77 -0.22
CA HIS A 424 12.58 5.43 0.21
C HIS A 424 12.96 5.11 1.66
N ILE A 425 11.98 4.93 2.56
CA ILE A 425 12.29 4.44 3.91
C ILE A 425 12.86 3.02 3.86
N HIS A 426 12.36 2.13 2.99
CA HIS A 426 12.88 0.77 2.85
C HIS A 426 14.28 0.74 2.21
N ILE A 427 14.59 1.64 1.26
CA ILE A 427 15.95 1.78 0.73
C ILE A 427 16.96 2.04 1.86
N LEU A 428 16.63 2.95 2.78
CA LEU A 428 17.50 3.22 3.94
C LEU A 428 17.47 2.08 4.95
N ALA A 429 16.30 1.56 5.30
CA ALA A 429 16.16 0.50 6.28
C ALA A 429 16.97 -0.76 5.90
N ASP A 430 16.88 -1.18 4.64
CA ASP A 430 17.60 -2.36 4.15
C ASP A 430 19.11 -2.10 4.08
N ALA A 431 19.50 -0.92 3.56
CA ALA A 431 20.91 -0.55 3.43
C ALA A 431 21.65 -0.53 4.78
N PHE A 432 20.93 -0.25 5.88
CA PHE A 432 21.48 -0.17 7.23
C PHE A 432 21.02 -1.32 8.15
N ARG A 433 20.47 -2.40 7.57
CA ARG A 433 20.04 -3.62 8.28
C ARG A 433 19.08 -3.33 9.45
N SER A 434 18.14 -2.42 9.25
CA SER A 434 17.22 -1.98 10.28
C SER A 434 16.29 -3.09 10.80
N ALA A 435 16.19 -4.23 10.11
CA ALA A 435 15.54 -5.43 10.63
C ALA A 435 16.24 -6.01 11.87
N GLU A 436 17.53 -5.74 12.06
CA GLU A 436 18.32 -6.23 13.19
C GLU A 436 18.90 -5.10 14.05
N VAL A 437 19.00 -3.89 13.49
CA VAL A 437 19.58 -2.72 14.13
C VAL A 437 18.51 -1.64 14.34
N PRO A 438 18.17 -1.28 15.60
CA PRO A 438 17.27 -0.17 15.88
C PRO A 438 17.66 1.11 15.13
N THR A 439 16.68 1.72 14.46
CA THR A 439 16.90 2.85 13.56
C THR A 439 15.92 3.98 13.85
N PHE A 440 16.43 5.21 13.95
CA PHE A 440 15.66 6.41 14.20
C PHE A 440 15.65 7.31 12.97
N PHE A 441 14.47 7.79 12.60
CA PHE A 441 14.31 8.82 11.56
C PHE A 441 13.83 10.10 12.22
N ILE A 442 14.64 11.14 12.12
CA ILE A 442 14.31 12.50 12.57
C ILE A 442 13.96 13.28 11.31
N ARG A 443 12.93 14.12 11.39
CA ARG A 443 12.55 15.00 10.27
C ARG A 443 13.47 16.23 10.22
N GLY A 444 13.97 16.52 9.04
CA GLY A 444 14.53 17.81 8.67
C GLY A 444 13.49 18.68 7.98
N ASN A 445 13.95 19.81 7.45
CA ASN A 445 13.08 20.78 6.77
C ASN A 445 12.64 20.29 5.38
N HIS A 446 13.29 19.29 4.79
CA HIS A 446 12.81 18.71 3.54
C HIS A 446 11.74 17.63 3.75
N GLU A 447 11.75 16.85 4.85
CA GLU A 447 10.70 15.86 5.16
C GLU A 447 9.30 16.47 5.34
N ILE A 448 9.21 17.79 5.57
CA ILE A 448 7.95 18.49 5.81
C ILE A 448 7.32 19.10 4.54
N ARG A 449 7.90 18.82 3.36
CA ARG A 449 7.45 19.35 2.06
C ARG A 449 6.75 18.27 1.25
N ASN A 450 5.94 18.69 0.27
CA ASN A 450 5.08 17.84 -0.57
C ASN A 450 3.90 17.18 0.17
N ALA A 451 3.04 16.54 -0.63
CA ALA A 451 1.69 16.13 -0.23
C ALA A 451 1.67 15.06 0.87
N TYR A 452 2.70 14.20 0.95
CA TYR A 452 2.76 13.14 1.95
C TYR A 452 3.58 13.49 3.20
N SER A 453 4.09 14.72 3.32
CA SER A 453 4.86 15.17 4.51
C SER A 453 4.13 15.01 5.84
N ALA A 454 2.84 15.35 5.88
CA ALA A 454 1.98 15.15 7.05
C ALA A 454 1.60 13.67 7.27
N GLY A 455 1.74 12.83 6.23
CA GLY A 455 1.56 11.39 6.28
C GLY A 455 2.78 10.64 6.79
N MET A 456 4.00 11.14 6.54
CA MET A 456 5.27 10.51 6.96
C MET A 456 5.30 9.96 8.40
N PRO A 457 4.74 10.64 9.43
CA PRO A 457 4.74 10.10 10.80
C PRO A 457 4.09 8.72 10.95
N THR A 458 3.25 8.27 10.02
CA THR A 458 2.68 6.91 10.05
C THR A 458 3.71 5.82 9.74
N LEU A 459 4.80 6.17 9.06
CA LEU A 459 5.93 5.29 8.76
C LEU A 459 6.98 5.23 9.89
N PHE A 460 6.78 6.01 10.96
CA PHE A 460 7.71 6.07 12.07
C PHE A 460 7.06 5.67 13.39
N ASP A 461 7.86 5.12 14.30
CA ASP A 461 7.53 5.06 15.72
C ASP A 461 8.70 5.60 16.55
N ASN A 462 8.42 6.65 17.31
CA ASN A 462 9.40 7.37 18.09
C ASN A 462 9.00 7.37 19.57
N PRO A 463 9.96 7.50 20.51
CA PRO A 463 9.67 7.52 21.94
C PRO A 463 8.61 8.56 22.32
N GLY A 464 7.50 8.08 22.91
CA GLY A 464 6.37 8.92 23.30
C GLY A 464 5.34 9.19 22.20
N GLY A 465 5.50 8.60 21.01
CA GLY A 465 4.52 8.65 19.92
C GLY A 465 4.47 9.98 19.16
N ASN A 466 5.42 10.89 19.39
CA ASN A 466 5.56 12.15 18.65
C ASN A 466 6.73 12.06 17.66
N THR A 467 6.87 13.02 16.76
CA THR A 467 8.04 13.09 15.86
C THR A 467 9.33 13.54 16.55
N TYR A 468 9.26 13.89 17.84
CA TYR A 468 10.34 14.19 18.76
C TYR A 468 10.21 13.32 20.00
N GLY A 469 11.25 13.19 20.81
CA GLY A 469 11.19 12.37 22.03
C GLY A 469 12.52 12.21 22.72
N ALA A 470 12.58 11.30 23.68
CA ALA A 470 13.84 10.98 24.37
C ALA A 470 13.87 9.53 24.82
N PHE A 471 14.99 8.86 24.59
CA PHE A 471 15.23 7.47 24.99
C PHE A 471 16.55 7.33 25.74
N SER A 472 16.73 6.20 26.42
CA SER A 472 17.97 5.89 27.10
C SER A 472 18.60 4.65 26.49
N TRP A 473 19.90 4.71 26.23
CA TRP A 473 20.72 3.55 25.91
C TRP A 473 21.70 3.33 27.05
N GLY A 474 21.38 2.36 27.92
CA GLY A 474 22.11 2.18 29.17
C GLY A 474 22.04 3.43 30.06
N ASP A 475 23.20 3.95 30.45
CA ASP A 475 23.34 5.17 31.26
C ASP A 475 23.38 6.48 30.45
N THR A 476 23.16 6.44 29.13
CA THR A 476 23.18 7.62 28.25
C THR A 476 21.77 8.01 27.83
N ARG A 477 21.43 9.31 27.93
CA ARG A 477 20.13 9.87 27.53
C ARG A 477 20.25 10.57 26.18
N PHE A 478 19.40 10.20 25.23
CA PHE A 478 19.27 10.86 23.94
C PHE A 478 18.00 11.69 23.94
N VAL A 479 18.10 12.96 23.53
CA VAL A 479 16.97 13.86 23.30
C VAL A 479 16.93 14.18 21.82
N LEU A 480 15.83 13.80 21.16
CA LEU A 480 15.60 13.99 19.73
C LEU A 480 14.56 15.09 19.55
N LEU A 481 14.89 16.14 18.79
CA LEU A 481 13.97 17.25 18.50
C LEU A 481 13.64 17.31 17.01
N ASP A 482 12.42 17.75 16.73
CA ASP A 482 11.91 17.98 15.39
C ASP A 482 11.86 19.49 15.14
N CYS A 483 12.76 20.00 14.32
CA CYS A 483 12.90 21.44 14.12
C CYS A 483 11.73 22.07 13.35
N GLY A 484 10.89 21.27 12.69
CA GLY A 484 9.97 21.76 11.67
C GLY A 484 10.75 22.42 10.53
N GLU A 485 10.33 23.62 10.13
CA GLU A 485 10.85 24.27 8.92
C GLU A 485 11.88 25.38 9.12
N ASP A 486 12.77 25.55 8.15
CA ASP A 486 13.74 26.66 8.09
C ASP A 486 13.15 28.01 7.63
N LYS A 487 11.82 28.11 7.52
CA LYS A 487 11.10 29.34 7.08
C LYS A 487 9.96 29.69 8.03
N PRO A 488 9.58 30.98 8.12
CA PRO A 488 8.40 31.42 8.83
C PRO A 488 7.11 30.73 8.36
N ASP A 489 6.14 30.59 9.25
CA ASP A 489 4.85 29.93 8.96
C ASP A 489 4.04 30.66 7.87
N ASP A 490 4.23 31.99 7.74
CA ASP A 490 3.59 32.83 6.71
C ASP A 490 4.31 32.82 5.35
N HIS A 491 5.36 32.01 5.21
CA HIS A 491 6.06 31.87 3.94
C HIS A 491 5.10 31.29 2.87
N TRP A 492 4.98 32.01 1.74
CA TRP A 492 3.94 31.78 0.71
C TRP A 492 3.86 30.33 0.20
N VAL A 493 4.99 29.62 0.19
CA VAL A 493 5.10 28.22 -0.29
C VAL A 493 4.23 27.24 0.51
N TYR A 494 3.82 27.59 1.74
CA TYR A 494 2.99 26.74 2.59
C TYR A 494 1.49 27.01 2.48
N TYR A 495 1.08 28.05 1.75
CA TYR A 495 -0.33 28.40 1.56
C TYR A 495 -1.15 28.48 2.87
N GLY A 496 -0.51 28.85 3.99
CA GLY A 496 -1.15 28.96 5.31
C GLY A 496 -1.50 27.62 5.99
N LEU A 497 -0.90 26.51 5.57
CA LEU A 497 -1.23 25.17 6.08
C LEU A 497 -0.42 24.75 7.33
N ASN A 498 0.62 25.50 7.69
CA ASN A 498 1.59 25.11 8.71
C ASN A 498 1.56 26.02 9.96
N ASP A 499 1.80 25.43 11.14
CA ASP A 499 2.06 26.15 12.42
C ASP A 499 3.28 25.52 13.14
N PHE A 500 4.47 25.70 12.57
CA PHE A 500 5.70 25.23 13.21
C PHE A 500 6.08 26.06 14.43
N SER A 501 5.62 27.31 14.52
CA SER A 501 5.79 28.10 15.75
C SER A 501 5.06 27.47 16.94
N GLY A 502 3.82 27.02 16.75
CA GLY A 502 3.05 26.26 17.75
C GLY A 502 3.74 24.95 18.11
N PHE A 503 4.12 24.19 17.11
CA PHE A 503 4.82 22.92 17.28
C PHE A 503 6.15 23.04 18.06
N ARG A 504 6.93 24.11 17.82
CA ARG A 504 8.16 24.38 18.59
C ARG A 504 7.89 24.79 20.03
N ARG A 505 6.78 25.50 20.30
CA ARG A 505 6.35 25.83 21.68
C ARG A 505 5.99 24.57 22.47
N GLU A 506 5.28 23.62 21.85
CA GLU A 506 5.00 22.32 22.47
C GLU A 506 6.28 21.57 22.84
N GLN A 507 7.27 21.59 21.94
CA GLN A 507 8.59 21.00 22.21
C GLN A 507 9.39 21.74 23.28
N ALA A 508 9.24 23.07 23.40
CA ALA A 508 9.82 23.82 24.51
C ALA A 508 9.26 23.34 25.86
N ASP A 509 7.96 23.04 25.94
CA ASP A 509 7.35 22.46 27.14
C ASP A 509 7.81 21.03 27.40
N PHE A 510 7.97 20.23 26.34
CA PHE A 510 8.61 18.91 26.44
C PHE A 510 10.02 19.01 27.02
N LEU A 511 10.87 19.91 26.51
CA LEU A 511 12.24 20.10 27.00
C LEU A 511 12.29 20.46 28.49
N ARG A 512 11.42 21.38 28.95
CA ARG A 512 11.34 21.74 30.37
C ARG A 512 11.01 20.54 31.26
N ARG A 513 10.08 19.68 30.82
CA ARG A 513 9.73 18.43 31.51
C ARG A 513 10.85 17.41 31.45
N GLU A 514 11.47 17.22 30.29
CA GLU A 514 12.50 16.22 30.04
C GLU A 514 13.76 16.50 30.86
N ILE A 515 14.28 17.73 30.86
CA ILE A 515 15.47 18.11 31.66
C ILE A 515 15.22 17.93 33.17
N SER A 516 13.97 18.07 33.59
CA SER A 516 13.55 17.87 34.98
C SER A 516 13.30 16.41 35.33
N SER A 517 13.23 15.51 34.34
CA SER A 517 12.84 14.11 34.49
C SER A 517 13.89 13.28 35.23
N LYS A 518 13.45 12.17 35.84
CA LYS A 518 14.35 11.21 36.50
C LYS A 518 15.33 10.56 35.50
N PRO A 519 14.91 10.08 34.31
CA PRO A 519 15.85 9.52 33.33
C PRO A 519 16.95 10.50 32.94
N PHE A 520 16.61 11.76 32.63
CA PHE A 520 17.58 12.78 32.25
C PHE A 520 18.57 13.09 33.38
N LYS A 521 18.08 13.25 34.62
CA LYS A 521 18.94 13.53 35.78
C LYS A 521 19.85 12.37 36.17
N ARG A 522 19.41 11.12 35.99
CA ARG A 522 20.19 9.92 36.33
C ARG A 522 21.25 9.56 35.30
N ALA A 523 21.07 10.00 34.05
CA ALA A 523 22.01 9.70 32.98
C ALA A 523 23.43 10.18 33.31
N LYS A 524 24.43 9.42 32.90
CA LYS A 524 25.85 9.79 33.01
C LYS A 524 26.28 10.65 31.84
N ARG A 525 25.70 10.43 30.66
CA ARG A 525 25.91 11.23 29.45
C ARG A 525 24.56 11.64 28.84
N ARG A 526 24.50 12.79 28.18
CA ARG A 526 23.33 13.35 27.49
C ARG A 526 23.71 13.87 26.11
N VAL A 527 23.01 13.36 25.11
CA VAL A 527 23.20 13.69 23.70
C VAL A 527 21.94 14.38 23.20
N LEU A 528 22.10 15.58 22.66
CA LEU A 528 21.02 16.29 21.96
C LEU A 528 21.18 16.07 20.46
N ILE A 529 20.09 15.71 19.78
CA ILE A 529 20.05 15.52 18.33
C ILE A 529 18.87 16.31 17.78
N ASN A 530 19.15 17.14 16.78
CA ASN A 530 18.17 17.98 16.09
C ASN A 530 18.69 18.27 14.69
N HIS A 531 17.83 18.34 13.69
CA HIS A 531 18.31 18.57 12.32
C HIS A 531 18.91 19.98 12.14
N ILE A 532 18.10 21.03 12.31
CA ILE A 532 18.59 22.42 12.19
C ILE A 532 19.40 22.78 13.44
N PRO A 533 20.70 23.16 13.34
CA PRO A 533 21.53 23.45 14.50
C PRO A 533 20.97 24.61 15.34
N ILE A 534 20.85 24.40 16.66
CA ILE A 534 20.41 25.43 17.62
C ILE A 534 21.49 26.51 17.79
N TRP A 535 22.75 26.10 17.74
CA TRP A 535 23.91 26.98 17.84
C TRP A 535 24.81 26.84 16.61
N GLY A 536 25.60 27.87 16.33
CA GLY A 536 26.48 27.89 15.15
C GLY A 536 25.77 28.08 13.82
N ASN A 537 24.43 28.01 13.76
CA ASN A 537 23.68 28.28 12.54
C ASN A 537 23.80 29.76 12.11
N THR A 538 23.94 29.98 10.81
CA THR A 538 24.08 31.30 10.17
C THR A 538 22.85 31.75 9.41
N ASP A 539 21.78 30.94 9.39
CA ASP A 539 20.52 31.31 8.76
C ASP A 539 19.91 32.57 9.37
N LYS A 540 19.14 33.32 8.57
CA LYS A 540 18.48 34.54 9.06
C LYS A 540 17.33 34.24 10.02
N TYR A 541 16.69 33.08 9.89
CA TYR A 541 15.55 32.66 10.69
C TYR A 541 15.96 31.50 11.61
N GLN A 542 16.08 31.76 12.91
CA GLN A 542 16.60 30.80 13.89
C GLN A 542 15.61 30.53 15.06
N PRO A 543 14.34 30.16 14.79
CA PRO A 543 13.32 30.05 15.82
C PRO A 543 13.64 28.99 16.89
N CYS A 544 14.32 27.91 16.50
CA CYS A 544 14.76 26.85 17.42
C CYS A 544 15.75 27.39 18.46
N ARG A 545 16.69 28.24 18.03
CA ARG A 545 17.63 28.91 18.94
C ARG A 545 16.89 29.80 19.92
N ASP A 546 16.03 30.67 19.42
CA ASP A 546 15.31 31.65 20.23
C ASP A 546 14.43 30.98 21.29
N MET A 547 13.76 29.87 20.93
CA MET A 547 12.85 29.17 21.84
C MET A 547 13.54 28.17 22.77
N TRP A 548 14.55 27.43 22.29
CA TRP A 548 15.08 26.27 23.03
C TRP A 548 16.43 26.54 23.69
N ALA A 549 17.29 27.41 23.14
CA ALA A 549 18.59 27.69 23.74
C ALA A 549 18.48 28.19 25.20
N PRO A 550 17.53 29.08 25.58
CA PRO A 550 17.38 29.50 26.99
C PRO A 550 17.00 28.36 27.95
N ILE A 551 16.34 27.31 27.45
CA ILE A 551 15.94 26.14 28.23
C ILE A 551 17.14 25.19 28.38
N LEU A 552 17.89 25.00 27.30
CA LEU A 552 19.02 24.07 27.21
C LEU A 552 20.31 24.62 27.82
N SER A 553 20.47 25.94 27.94
CA SER A 553 21.72 26.58 28.41
C SER A 553 22.13 26.18 29.83
N LYS A 554 21.21 25.62 30.63
CA LYS A 554 21.46 25.12 31.99
C LYS A 554 21.44 23.59 32.08
N ALA A 555 21.19 22.90 30.96
CA ALA A 555 21.16 21.45 30.92
C ALA A 555 22.60 20.92 30.77
N PRO A 556 23.01 19.90 31.55
CA PRO A 556 24.34 19.30 31.45
C PRO A 556 24.44 18.38 30.23
N LEU A 557 24.40 18.95 29.03
CA LEU A 557 24.59 18.22 27.78
C LEU A 557 26.07 17.94 27.56
N ASP A 558 26.39 16.77 27.00
CA ASP A 558 27.78 16.42 26.63
C ASP A 558 28.06 16.77 25.16
N VAL A 559 27.05 16.68 24.30
CA VAL A 559 27.17 17.04 22.88
C VAL A 559 25.81 17.38 22.28
N ALA A 560 25.79 18.34 21.36
CA ALA A 560 24.67 18.59 20.46
C ALA A 560 25.08 18.25 19.02
N ILE A 561 24.25 17.46 18.33
CA ILE A 561 24.51 16.98 16.96
C ILE A 561 23.43 17.54 16.04
N GLY A 562 23.88 18.30 15.04
CA GLY A 562 23.09 18.99 14.03
C GLY A 562 23.43 18.57 12.60
N ALA A 563 22.73 19.17 11.65
CA ALA A 563 22.73 18.86 10.22
C ALA A 563 22.47 20.14 9.39
N HIS A 564 21.72 20.07 8.29
CA HIS A 564 21.11 21.18 7.55
C HIS A 564 22.06 22.03 6.70
N THR A 565 23.25 22.35 7.21
CA THR A 565 24.17 23.28 6.53
C THR A 565 24.96 22.65 5.38
N HIS A 566 24.80 21.32 5.18
CA HIS A 566 25.50 20.51 4.18
C HIS A 566 27.04 20.58 4.28
N ARG A 567 27.57 20.89 5.47
CA ARG A 567 29.00 20.99 5.73
C ARG A 567 29.31 20.56 7.15
N TYR A 568 30.37 19.76 7.28
CA TYR A 568 30.91 19.41 8.58
C TYR A 568 31.46 20.65 9.27
N GLU A 569 30.93 20.97 10.45
CA GLU A 569 31.36 22.12 11.25
C GLU A 569 31.33 21.78 12.75
N VAL A 570 32.35 22.24 13.48
CA VAL A 570 32.42 22.13 14.95
C VAL A 570 32.35 23.52 15.56
N THR A 571 31.38 23.71 16.44
CA THR A 571 31.29 24.87 17.32
C THR A 571 31.70 24.44 18.73
N PRO A 572 32.92 24.79 19.18
CA PRO A 572 33.38 24.52 20.54
C PRO A 572 32.42 25.06 21.60
N GLU A 573 32.42 24.44 22.78
CA GLU A 573 31.64 24.88 23.93
C GLU A 573 31.85 26.38 24.22
N GLY A 574 30.76 27.10 24.50
CA GLY A 574 30.77 28.53 24.81
C GLY A 574 30.95 29.46 23.60
N LYS A 575 31.46 29.00 22.45
CA LYS A 575 31.78 29.88 21.30
C LYS A 575 30.56 30.59 20.73
N ALA A 576 29.40 29.94 20.71
CA ALA A 576 28.13 30.51 20.24
C ALA A 576 27.07 30.60 21.35
N GLY A 577 27.50 30.57 22.63
CA GLY A 577 26.60 30.47 23.78
C GLY A 577 26.00 29.06 23.98
N ASN A 578 26.55 28.06 23.31
CA ASN A 578 26.24 26.64 23.46
C ASN A 578 26.83 26.07 24.77
N PRO A 579 26.06 25.25 25.53
CA PRO A 579 26.50 24.68 26.80
C PRO A 579 27.41 23.45 26.66
N CYS A 580 27.60 22.96 25.44
CA CYS A 580 28.43 21.80 25.09
C CYS A 580 28.91 21.94 23.64
N PRO A 581 29.89 21.14 23.18
CA PRO A 581 30.26 21.10 21.76
C PRO A 581 29.04 20.85 20.86
N ASN A 582 28.87 21.71 19.85
CA ASN A 582 27.82 21.58 18.84
C ASN A 582 28.45 21.20 17.50
N ILE A 583 28.07 20.04 16.97
CA ILE A 583 28.73 19.40 15.84
C ILE A 583 27.70 19.22 14.74
N VAL A 584 28.00 19.71 13.55
CA VAL A 584 27.11 19.69 12.39
C VAL A 584 27.61 18.69 11.36
N GLY A 585 26.69 17.88 10.84
CA GLY A 585 26.95 16.87 9.82
C GLY A 585 27.24 17.43 8.43
N GLY A 586 27.73 16.54 7.57
CA GLY A 586 27.99 16.77 6.17
C GLY A 586 26.75 17.02 5.30
N GLY A 587 26.90 16.85 3.98
CA GLY A 587 25.83 17.05 3.00
C GLY A 587 25.70 15.91 1.97
N PRO A 588 24.80 16.04 0.98
CA PRO A 588 24.36 14.94 0.10
C PRO A 588 25.32 14.57 -1.04
N SER A 589 26.62 14.79 -0.87
CA SER A 589 27.61 14.50 -1.94
C SER A 589 28.80 13.76 -1.36
N MET A 590 29.44 12.88 -2.14
CA MET A 590 30.64 12.12 -1.70
C MET A 590 31.70 12.99 -1.01
N LYS A 591 31.95 14.20 -1.53
CA LYS A 591 32.96 15.13 -0.99
C LYS A 591 32.59 15.79 0.35
N ARG A 592 31.30 15.82 0.69
CA ARG A 592 30.79 16.56 1.85
C ARG A 592 30.07 15.67 2.84
N SER A 593 29.68 14.47 2.46
CA SER A 593 28.92 13.58 3.31
C SER A 593 29.81 13.05 4.42
N THR A 594 29.19 12.85 5.58
CA THR A 594 29.90 12.35 6.76
C THR A 594 29.10 11.26 7.42
N LEU A 595 29.78 10.20 7.85
CA LEU A 595 29.28 9.25 8.82
C LEU A 595 29.85 9.59 10.20
N MET A 596 28.99 9.94 11.13
CA MET A 596 29.37 10.18 12.53
C MET A 596 29.24 8.89 13.33
N VAL A 597 30.32 8.48 14.00
CA VAL A 597 30.39 7.30 14.85
C VAL A 597 30.51 7.75 16.30
N LEU A 598 29.37 7.86 16.98
CA LEU A 598 29.33 8.21 18.40
C LEU A 598 29.50 6.95 19.23
N SER A 599 30.60 6.85 19.97
CA SER A 599 30.92 5.68 20.77
C SER A 599 31.11 6.04 22.24
N LYS A 600 30.51 5.27 23.13
CA LYS A 600 30.82 5.30 24.56
C LYS A 600 31.45 3.98 24.97
N ARG A 601 32.56 4.04 25.72
CA ARG A 601 33.24 2.90 26.34
C ARG A 601 33.51 3.23 27.81
N GLY A 602 32.77 2.63 28.72
CA GLY A 602 32.75 2.97 30.13
C GLY A 602 32.39 4.45 30.35
N LYS A 603 33.36 5.25 30.79
CA LYS A 603 33.17 6.70 31.03
C LYS A 603 33.50 7.57 29.81
N ASN A 604 34.29 7.05 28.87
CA ASN A 604 34.80 7.82 27.75
C ASN A 604 33.76 7.82 26.63
N MET A 605 33.41 9.00 26.14
CA MET A 605 32.54 9.17 24.98
C MET A 605 33.35 9.88 23.89
N THR A 606 33.25 9.40 22.67
CA THR A 606 34.02 9.93 21.52
C THR A 606 33.12 10.03 20.32
N LEU A 607 33.32 11.05 19.48
CA LEU A 607 32.71 11.14 18.17
C LEU A 607 33.80 11.10 17.12
N ARG A 608 33.81 10.04 16.31
CA ARG A 608 34.64 9.97 15.09
C ARG A 608 33.80 10.39 13.91
N VAL A 609 34.37 11.14 12.99
CA VAL A 609 33.69 11.60 11.78
C VAL A 609 34.44 11.05 10.59
N LEU A 610 33.75 10.29 9.74
CA LEU A 610 34.32 9.69 8.54
C LEU A 610 33.72 10.36 7.30
N ASN A 611 34.51 10.56 6.24
CA ASN A 611 33.98 10.91 4.92
C ASN A 611 33.41 9.67 4.19
N ALA A 612 32.91 9.85 2.97
CA ALA A 612 32.31 8.77 2.17
C ALA A 612 33.33 7.68 1.77
N GLU A 613 34.61 8.01 1.75
CA GLU A 613 35.73 7.11 1.47
C GLU A 613 36.18 6.33 2.72
N GLY A 614 35.62 6.64 3.90
CA GLY A 614 35.96 5.99 5.17
C GLY A 614 37.16 6.59 5.91
N GLU A 615 37.69 7.72 5.43
CA GLU A 615 38.80 8.44 6.06
C GLU A 615 38.29 9.24 7.25
N GLU A 616 39.04 9.20 8.35
CA GLU A 616 38.71 9.97 9.57
C GLU A 616 39.03 11.46 9.35
N VAL A 617 37.99 12.29 9.28
CA VAL A 617 38.12 13.74 9.09
C VAL A 617 38.22 14.49 10.41
N ASP A 618 37.68 13.93 11.49
CA ASP A 618 37.81 14.47 12.84
C ASP A 618 37.55 13.39 13.91
N LYS A 619 38.04 13.64 15.12
CA LYS A 619 37.80 12.82 16.30
C LYS A 619 37.78 13.69 17.55
N LEU A 620 36.64 13.67 18.25
CA LEU A 620 36.38 14.49 19.43
C LEU A 620 36.20 13.60 20.66
N ASP A 621 36.85 13.98 21.77
CA ASP A 621 36.61 13.41 23.10
C ASP A 621 35.54 14.26 23.81
N LEU A 622 34.46 13.62 24.27
CA LEU A 622 33.24 14.22 24.83
C LEU A 622 33.05 13.97 26.33
#